data_AF-A0AAJ7S7T3-F1
#
_entry.id   AF-A0AAJ7S7T3-F1
#
_cell.length_a   1.000
_cell.length_b   1.000
_cell.length_c   1.000
_cell.angle_alpha   90.00
_cell.angle_beta   90.00
_cell.angle_gamma   90.00
#
_symmetry.space_group_name_H-M   'P 1'
#
loop_
_entity.id
_entity.type
_entity.pdbx_description
1 polymer ?
#
loop_
_entity_poly.entity_id
_entity_poly.type
_entity_poly.pdbx_seq_one_letter_code
_entity_poly.pdbx_strand_id
1 'polypeptide(L)'
;MEVEAMIKNQEERISCKELVKALERDVAVLRIENQASFETDQKLNRKLGQQLEKYNIVSLRLSDKLDSLWSLARTHHPDDSLTKHFADHVSTTWAYHNRRVFENSSKLRLPSHTVQGAFLCSVKDKIKKRLTVSQKYFDLLEPCSDPEDTRQARDLINEAWELICNLEQYDNNLQQHLSMSSLTPRLLKLDRTIDVFVFNCELLRPSADSQSLQTVFKSLADMLTGKLLGDEAVAEPSNVCTKKVYRKPVFIFRNIKNKPLPSPSS
;
A
#
# COMPACT_ATOMS: atom_id res chain seq x y z
N MET A 1 12.76 7.54 41.14
CA MET A 1 12.31 6.82 42.35
C MET A 1 11.99 5.34 42.12
N GLU A 2 10.96 4.91 41.38
CA GLU A 2 10.68 3.46 41.21
C GLU A 2 11.77 2.69 40.43
N VAL A 3 12.39 3.33 39.44
CA VAL A 3 13.51 2.74 38.67
C VAL A 3 14.78 2.66 39.50
N GLU A 4 15.07 3.67 40.32
CA GLU A 4 16.21 3.65 41.25
C GLU A 4 16.02 2.61 42.35
N ALA A 5 14.79 2.41 42.83
CA ALA A 5 14.47 1.35 43.78
C ALA A 5 14.55 -0.06 43.15
N MET A 6 14.22 -0.21 41.85
CA MET A 6 14.46 -1.47 41.12
C MET A 6 15.94 -1.74 40.91
N ILE A 7 16.74 -0.71 40.59
CA ILE A 7 18.20 -0.82 40.51
C ILE A 7 18.76 -1.23 41.88
N LYS A 8 18.28 -0.60 42.97
CA LYS A 8 18.71 -0.89 44.35
C LYS A 8 18.28 -2.28 44.88
N ASN A 9 17.17 -2.84 44.38
CA ASN A 9 16.77 -4.21 44.68
C ASN A 9 17.44 -5.26 43.77
N GLN A 10 18.00 -4.86 42.62
CA GLN A 10 18.86 -5.71 41.78
C GLN A 10 20.35 -5.65 42.17
N GLU A 11 20.74 -4.71 43.04
CA GLU A 11 22.07 -4.58 43.63
C GLU A 11 22.48 -5.79 44.50
N GLU A 12 21.56 -6.73 44.79
CA GLU A 12 21.92 -8.07 45.25
C GLU A 12 22.49 -8.93 44.09
N ARG A 13 23.68 -8.51 43.64
CA ARG A 13 24.74 -9.27 42.93
C ARG A 13 24.32 -10.04 41.66
N ILE A 14 23.88 -9.34 40.61
CA ILE A 14 24.10 -9.86 39.25
C ILE A 14 25.46 -9.36 38.76
N SER A 15 26.40 -10.26 38.49
CA SER A 15 27.71 -9.90 37.95
C SER A 15 27.58 -9.34 36.54
N CYS A 16 28.47 -8.42 36.14
CA CYS A 16 28.57 -7.92 34.76
C CYS A 16 28.59 -9.07 33.73
N LYS A 17 29.30 -10.16 34.07
CA LYS A 17 29.36 -11.40 33.27
C LYS A 17 28.03 -12.14 33.17
N GLU A 18 27.19 -12.08 34.18
CA GLU A 18 25.86 -12.70 34.15
C GLU A 18 24.89 -11.88 33.30
N LEU A 19 25.02 -10.55 33.30
CA LEU A 19 24.28 -9.66 32.40
C LEU A 19 24.69 -9.89 30.94
N VAL A 20 25.99 -9.97 30.64
CA VAL A 20 26.48 -10.32 29.30
C VAL A 20 25.92 -11.67 28.85
N LYS A 21 25.99 -12.70 29.69
CA LYS A 21 25.38 -14.02 29.39
C LYS A 21 23.87 -13.95 29.17
N ALA A 22 23.16 -13.07 29.86
CA ALA A 22 21.73 -12.87 29.64
C ALA A 22 21.46 -12.19 28.29
N LEU A 23 22.25 -11.18 27.94
CA LEU A 23 22.20 -10.51 26.63
C LEU A 23 22.51 -11.47 25.48
N GLU A 24 23.52 -12.33 25.62
CA GLU A 24 23.84 -13.36 24.64
C GLU A 24 22.66 -14.31 24.37
N ARG A 25 21.95 -14.73 25.43
CA ARG A 25 20.74 -15.57 25.28
C ARG A 25 19.62 -14.83 24.57
N ASP A 26 19.40 -13.55 24.92
CA ASP A 26 18.38 -12.72 24.29
C ASP A 26 18.69 -12.47 22.80
N VAL A 27 19.95 -12.17 22.46
CA VAL A 27 20.41 -12.03 21.07
C VAL A 27 20.27 -13.35 20.31
N ALA A 28 20.63 -14.49 20.91
CA ALA A 28 20.45 -15.79 20.28
C ALA A 28 18.98 -16.08 19.94
N VAL A 29 18.07 -15.78 20.86
CA VAL A 29 16.61 -15.87 20.61
C VAL A 29 16.21 -14.96 19.43
N LEU A 30 16.63 -13.70 19.45
CA LEU A 30 16.31 -12.74 18.38
C LEU A 30 16.88 -13.15 17.02
N ARG A 31 18.09 -13.72 16.96
CA ARG A 31 18.70 -14.25 15.73
C ARG A 31 17.87 -15.38 15.15
N ILE A 32 17.42 -16.34 15.98
CA ILE A 32 16.60 -17.46 15.51
C ILE A 32 15.26 -16.95 14.96
N GLU A 33 14.60 -16.04 15.68
CA GLU A 33 13.34 -15.43 15.19
C GLU A 33 13.56 -14.65 13.89
N ASN A 34 14.63 -13.85 13.80
CA ASN A 34 14.95 -13.11 12.58
C ASN A 34 15.24 -14.03 11.40
N GLN A 35 15.98 -15.11 11.60
CA GLN A 35 16.28 -16.07 10.53
C GLN A 35 14.99 -16.69 9.98
N ALA A 36 14.09 -17.12 10.86
CA ALA A 36 12.78 -17.65 10.46
C ALA A 36 11.93 -16.61 9.71
N SER A 37 11.96 -15.35 10.16
CA SER A 37 11.27 -14.24 9.51
C SER A 37 11.91 -13.84 8.17
N PHE A 38 13.23 -13.89 8.03
CA PHE A 38 13.93 -13.40 6.84
C PHE A 38 13.59 -14.20 5.58
N GLU A 39 13.59 -15.52 5.68
CA GLU A 39 13.26 -16.42 4.56
C GLU A 39 11.81 -16.23 4.07
N THR A 40 10.92 -15.84 4.98
CA THR A 40 9.52 -15.55 4.68
C THR A 40 9.31 -14.11 4.22
N ASP A 41 10.09 -13.16 4.72
CA ASP A 41 10.00 -11.73 4.42
C ASP A 41 10.27 -11.42 2.94
N GLN A 42 11.28 -12.05 2.32
CA GLN A 42 11.56 -11.77 0.90
C GLN A 42 10.38 -12.16 -0.01
N LYS A 43 9.76 -13.32 0.26
CA LYS A 43 8.57 -13.78 -0.46
C LYS A 43 7.35 -12.91 -0.13
N LEU A 44 7.22 -12.49 1.13
CA LEU A 44 6.16 -11.62 1.61
C LEU A 44 6.24 -10.25 0.94
N ASN A 45 7.40 -9.60 0.91
CA ASN A 45 7.61 -8.29 0.29
C ASN A 45 7.24 -8.27 -1.19
N ARG A 46 7.63 -9.32 -1.93
CA ARG A 46 7.21 -9.46 -3.34
C ARG A 46 5.68 -9.56 -3.47
N LYS A 47 5.04 -10.38 -2.63
CA LYS A 47 3.57 -10.53 -2.63
C LYS A 47 2.87 -9.25 -2.17
N LEU A 48 3.41 -8.55 -1.19
CA LEU A 48 2.92 -7.27 -0.69
C LEU A 48 2.95 -6.23 -1.80
N GLY A 49 4.06 -6.10 -2.52
CA GLY A 49 4.15 -5.18 -3.67
C GLY A 49 3.07 -5.46 -4.72
N GLN A 50 2.82 -6.73 -5.07
CA GLN A 50 1.74 -7.09 -6.00
C GLN A 50 0.34 -6.76 -5.47
N GLN A 51 0.10 -6.92 -4.17
CA GLN A 51 -1.19 -6.59 -3.57
C GLN A 51 -1.40 -5.09 -3.45
N LEU A 52 -0.36 -4.33 -3.10
CA LEU A 52 -0.39 -2.87 -3.06
C LEU A 52 -0.67 -2.29 -4.44
N GLU A 53 -0.05 -2.82 -5.50
CA GLU A 53 -0.31 -2.38 -6.86
C GLU A 53 -1.77 -2.59 -7.26
N LYS A 54 -2.31 -3.80 -7.00
CA LYS A 54 -3.73 -4.10 -7.27
C LYS A 54 -4.65 -3.19 -6.46
N TYR A 55 -4.36 -3.00 -5.19
CA TYR A 55 -5.11 -2.11 -4.31
C TYR A 55 -5.11 -0.68 -4.87
N ASN A 56 -3.94 -0.14 -5.24
CA ASN A 56 -3.79 1.22 -5.76
C ASN A 56 -4.58 1.43 -7.05
N ILE A 57 -4.49 0.49 -7.99
CA ILE A 57 -5.26 0.55 -9.25
C ILE A 57 -6.76 0.62 -8.97
N VAL A 58 -7.27 -0.25 -8.08
CA VAL A 58 -8.71 -0.29 -7.79
C VAL A 58 -9.13 0.94 -6.98
N SER A 59 -8.32 1.37 -6.02
CA SER A 59 -8.55 2.56 -5.20
C SER A 59 -8.61 3.82 -6.05
N LEU A 60 -7.66 4.01 -6.97
CA LEU A 60 -7.62 5.16 -7.86
C LEU A 60 -8.86 5.17 -8.76
N ARG A 61 -9.16 4.05 -9.41
CA ARG A 61 -10.36 3.92 -10.26
C ARG A 61 -11.65 4.20 -9.49
N LEU A 62 -11.76 3.74 -8.25
CA LEU A 62 -12.93 3.99 -7.42
C LEU A 62 -13.04 5.47 -7.04
N SER A 63 -11.91 6.12 -6.73
CA SER A 63 -11.85 7.58 -6.49
C SER A 63 -12.31 8.36 -7.71
N ASP A 64 -11.75 8.07 -8.89
CA ASP A 64 -12.10 8.75 -10.15
C ASP A 64 -13.60 8.63 -10.47
N LYS A 65 -14.17 7.44 -10.24
CA LYS A 65 -15.61 7.18 -10.40
C LYS A 65 -16.44 7.98 -9.40
N LEU A 66 -16.05 8.02 -8.12
CA LEU A 66 -16.75 8.79 -7.10
C LEU A 66 -16.70 10.30 -7.40
N ASP A 67 -15.53 10.82 -7.79
CA ASP A 67 -15.37 12.22 -8.19
C ASP A 67 -16.27 12.58 -9.37
N SER A 68 -16.37 11.68 -10.35
CA SER A 68 -17.28 11.83 -11.49
C SER A 68 -18.75 11.85 -11.05
N LEU A 69 -19.16 10.94 -10.15
CA LEU A 69 -20.52 10.89 -9.62
C LEU A 69 -20.88 12.14 -8.80
N TRP A 70 -19.99 12.62 -7.94
CA TRP A 70 -20.20 13.86 -7.19
C TRP A 70 -20.20 15.09 -8.09
N SER A 71 -19.37 15.11 -9.13
CA SER A 71 -19.43 16.17 -10.16
C SER A 71 -20.79 16.19 -10.85
N LEU A 72 -21.29 15.02 -11.27
CA LEU A 72 -22.59 14.89 -11.92
C LEU A 72 -23.76 15.27 -11.01
N ALA A 73 -23.70 14.86 -9.74
CA ALA A 73 -24.68 15.24 -8.74
C ALA A 73 -24.77 16.77 -8.59
N ARG A 74 -23.62 17.45 -8.56
CA ARG A 74 -23.55 18.93 -8.47
C ARG A 74 -24.12 19.63 -9.70
N THR A 75 -23.93 19.07 -10.90
CA THR A 75 -24.38 19.71 -12.15
C THR A 75 -25.87 19.54 -12.41
N HIS A 76 -26.47 18.41 -12.01
CA HIS A 76 -27.87 18.13 -12.35
C HIS A 76 -28.87 18.45 -11.24
N HIS A 77 -28.58 18.21 -9.94
CA HIS A 77 -29.45 18.57 -8.81
C HIS A 77 -28.68 18.61 -7.47
N PRO A 78 -28.32 19.81 -6.94
CA PRO A 78 -27.31 19.97 -5.88
C PRO A 78 -27.71 19.44 -4.48
N ASP A 79 -28.99 19.42 -4.12
CA ASP A 79 -29.41 19.25 -2.72
C ASP A 79 -30.07 17.90 -2.38
N ASP A 80 -30.48 17.07 -3.35
CA ASP A 80 -31.08 15.76 -3.05
C ASP A 80 -31.07 14.78 -4.24
N SER A 81 -29.93 14.65 -4.93
CA SER A 81 -29.84 13.68 -6.04
C SER A 81 -29.54 12.27 -5.54
N LEU A 82 -30.26 11.29 -6.08
CA LEU A 82 -29.98 9.85 -5.90
C LEU A 82 -28.49 9.54 -6.12
N THR A 83 -27.86 10.19 -7.11
CA THR A 83 -26.43 10.08 -7.43
C THR A 83 -25.53 10.50 -6.27
N LYS A 84 -25.86 11.60 -5.58
CA LYS A 84 -25.11 12.08 -4.41
C LYS A 84 -25.19 11.08 -3.27
N HIS A 85 -26.41 10.66 -2.91
CA HIS A 85 -26.62 9.67 -1.84
C HIS A 85 -25.92 8.35 -2.13
N PHE A 86 -25.94 7.90 -3.38
CA PHE A 86 -25.22 6.70 -3.79
C PHE A 86 -23.70 6.86 -3.66
N ALA A 87 -23.13 7.98 -4.14
CA ALA A 87 -21.70 8.25 -4.03
C ALA A 87 -21.26 8.36 -2.55
N ASP A 88 -22.04 9.04 -1.72
CA ASP A 88 -21.80 9.16 -0.28
C ASP A 88 -21.88 7.80 0.42
N HIS A 89 -22.86 6.96 0.05
CA HIS A 89 -22.97 5.59 0.57
C HIS A 89 -21.77 4.72 0.20
N VAL A 90 -21.28 4.79 -1.05
CA VAL A 90 -20.09 4.05 -1.47
C VAL A 90 -18.84 4.55 -0.75
N SER A 91 -18.66 5.86 -0.63
CA SER A 91 -17.53 6.48 0.10
C SER A 91 -17.50 6.08 1.58
N THR A 92 -18.65 6.16 2.26
CA THR A 92 -18.78 5.73 3.67
C THR A 92 -18.54 4.24 3.85
N THR A 93 -19.04 3.40 2.92
CA THR A 93 -18.81 1.95 2.93
C THR A 93 -17.34 1.61 2.71
N TRP A 94 -16.66 2.32 1.80
CA TRP A 94 -15.21 2.19 1.62
C TRP A 94 -14.46 2.55 2.90
N ALA A 95 -14.72 3.72 3.50
CA ALA A 95 -14.09 4.13 4.75
C ALA A 95 -14.30 3.11 5.88
N TYR A 96 -15.52 2.56 6.00
CA TYR A 96 -15.84 1.50 6.94
C TYR A 96 -15.03 0.22 6.68
N HIS A 97 -14.91 -0.22 5.43
CA HIS A 97 -14.12 -1.39 5.07
C HIS A 97 -12.64 -1.20 5.37
N ASN A 98 -12.05 -0.04 5.05
CA ASN A 98 -10.67 0.28 5.39
C ASN A 98 -10.46 0.13 6.89
N ARG A 99 -11.26 0.86 7.69
CA ARG A 99 -11.15 0.85 9.15
C ARG A 99 -11.22 -0.56 9.73
N ARG A 100 -12.24 -1.35 9.37
CA ARG A 100 -12.41 -2.70 9.91
C ARG A 100 -11.28 -3.66 9.52
N VAL A 101 -10.78 -3.56 8.29
CA VAL A 101 -9.69 -4.43 7.85
C VAL A 101 -8.40 -4.12 8.58
N PHE A 102 -8.06 -2.84 8.76
CA PHE A 102 -6.87 -2.44 9.53
C PHE A 102 -6.99 -2.80 11.01
N GLU A 103 -8.14 -2.57 11.64
CA GLU A 103 -8.39 -2.96 13.04
C GLU A 103 -8.30 -4.48 13.28
N ASN A 104 -8.69 -5.30 12.30
CA ASN A 104 -8.58 -6.75 12.40
C ASN A 104 -7.15 -7.23 12.17
N SER A 105 -6.46 -6.63 11.20
CA SER A 105 -5.10 -7.05 10.84
C SER A 105 -4.08 -6.67 11.91
N SER A 106 -4.27 -5.55 12.61
CA SER A 106 -3.41 -5.13 13.73
C SER A 106 -3.52 -6.04 14.97
N LYS A 107 -4.60 -6.82 15.08
CA LYS A 107 -4.81 -7.79 16.18
C LYS A 107 -4.14 -9.13 15.94
N LEU A 108 -3.68 -9.40 14.71
CA LEU A 108 -3.02 -10.66 14.38
C LEU A 108 -1.63 -10.68 15.01
N ARG A 109 -1.36 -11.75 15.76
CA ARG A 109 -0.09 -11.96 16.46
C ARG A 109 0.63 -13.15 15.86
N LEU A 110 1.92 -12.98 15.56
CA LEU A 110 2.76 -14.08 15.14
C LEU A 110 3.14 -14.96 16.34
N PRO A 111 3.09 -16.29 16.19
CA PRO A 111 3.69 -17.18 17.18
C PRO A 111 5.22 -17.00 17.20
N SER A 112 5.81 -17.16 18.37
CA SER A 112 7.26 -17.26 18.52
C SER A 112 7.74 -18.65 18.09
N HIS A 113 8.87 -18.71 17.39
CA HIS A 113 9.51 -19.96 17.00
C HIS A 113 10.41 -20.52 18.10
N THR A 114 10.84 -19.68 19.03
CA THR A 114 11.74 -20.05 20.13
C THR A 114 11.01 -20.38 21.43
N VAL A 115 9.86 -19.75 21.68
CA VAL A 115 9.07 -19.96 22.91
C VAL A 115 7.70 -20.53 22.55
N GLN A 116 7.54 -21.83 22.78
CA GLN A 116 6.30 -22.54 22.48
C GLN A 116 5.10 -21.92 23.22
N GLY A 117 4.02 -21.67 22.48
CA GLY A 117 2.78 -21.09 23.02
C GLY A 117 2.85 -19.58 23.32
N ALA A 118 3.98 -18.92 23.04
CA ALA A 118 4.09 -17.46 23.16
C ALA A 118 3.95 -16.76 21.80
N PHE A 119 3.55 -15.49 21.86
CA PHE A 119 3.57 -14.61 20.70
C PHE A 119 4.90 -13.87 20.60
N LEU A 120 5.36 -13.64 19.37
CA LEU A 120 6.59 -12.92 19.06
C LEU A 120 6.62 -11.52 19.70
N CYS A 121 5.49 -10.80 19.70
CA CYS A 121 5.37 -9.50 20.36
C CYS A 121 5.67 -9.58 21.86
N SER A 122 5.21 -10.65 22.54
CA SER A 122 5.48 -10.85 23.97
C SER A 122 6.95 -11.18 24.25
N VAL A 123 7.61 -11.92 23.36
CA VAL A 123 9.05 -12.21 23.46
C VAL A 123 9.84 -10.91 23.27
N LYS A 124 9.54 -10.16 22.21
CA LYS A 124 10.13 -8.84 21.91
C LYS A 124 9.98 -7.88 23.08
N ASP A 125 8.78 -7.73 23.64
CA ASP A 125 8.54 -6.80 24.75
C ASP A 125 9.33 -7.18 26.01
N LYS A 126 9.46 -8.48 26.31
CA LYS A 126 10.27 -8.95 27.42
C LYS A 126 11.75 -8.65 27.21
N ILE A 127 12.27 -8.92 26.01
CA ILE A 127 13.67 -8.65 25.66
C ILE A 127 13.93 -7.14 25.65
N LYS A 128 13.08 -6.31 25.03
CA LYS A 128 13.16 -4.85 25.06
C LYS A 128 13.27 -4.29 26.48
N LYS A 129 12.43 -4.76 27.40
CA LYS A 129 12.48 -4.35 28.80
C LYS A 129 13.85 -4.67 29.43
N ARG A 130 14.38 -5.87 29.18
CA ARG A 130 15.72 -6.26 29.67
C ARG A 130 16.83 -5.46 29.01
N LEU A 131 16.74 -5.17 27.72
CA LEU A 131 17.70 -4.33 27.00
C LEU A 131 17.73 -2.91 27.57
N THR A 132 16.57 -2.28 27.80
CA THR A 132 16.49 -0.94 28.39
C THR A 132 17.11 -0.89 29.79
N VAL A 133 16.90 -1.93 30.61
CA VAL A 133 17.52 -2.02 31.94
C VAL A 133 19.04 -2.22 31.81
N SER A 134 19.48 -3.12 30.94
CA SER A 134 20.91 -3.40 30.72
C SER A 134 21.64 -2.17 30.19
N GLN A 135 21.05 -1.46 29.23
CA GLN A 135 21.61 -0.23 28.67
C GLN A 135 21.81 0.83 29.76
N LYS A 136 20.80 1.09 30.58
CA LYS A 136 20.92 2.03 31.72
C LYS A 136 22.01 1.60 32.70
N TYR A 137 22.13 0.30 32.97
CA TYR A 137 23.18 -0.22 33.85
C TYR A 137 24.58 0.06 33.28
N PHE A 138 24.82 -0.24 32.00
CA PHE A 138 26.10 0.00 31.34
C PHE A 138 26.40 1.49 31.10
N ASP A 139 25.38 2.34 31.03
CA ASP A 139 25.54 3.80 30.96
C ASP A 139 25.95 4.42 32.32
N LEU A 140 25.50 3.83 33.43
CA LEU A 140 25.78 4.26 34.80
C LEU A 140 27.09 3.68 35.36
N LEU A 141 27.62 2.64 34.72
CA LEU A 141 28.88 2.04 35.11
C LEU A 141 30.02 3.02 34.87
N GLU A 142 30.66 3.47 35.96
CA GLU A 142 31.97 4.10 35.88
C GLU A 142 32.94 3.18 35.11
N PRO A 143 33.94 3.72 34.40
CA PRO A 143 34.86 2.98 33.51
C PRO A 143 35.79 1.96 34.24
N CYS A 144 35.45 1.56 35.46
CA CYS A 144 36.22 0.72 36.37
C CYS A 144 35.94 -0.80 36.21
N SER A 145 34.96 -1.20 35.38
CA SER A 145 34.75 -2.62 35.03
C SER A 145 35.63 -3.07 33.87
N ASP A 146 35.78 -4.40 33.73
CA ASP A 146 36.49 -5.00 32.60
C ASP A 146 36.02 -4.36 31.28
N PRO A 147 36.90 -3.63 30.58
CA PRO A 147 36.53 -2.86 29.41
C PRO A 147 36.05 -3.78 28.28
N GLU A 148 36.46 -5.05 28.26
CA GLU A 148 36.06 -6.02 27.25
C GLU A 148 34.62 -6.48 27.46
N ASP A 149 34.24 -6.83 28.69
CA ASP A 149 32.86 -7.22 29.04
C ASP A 149 31.89 -6.06 28.74
N THR A 150 32.31 -4.82 29.04
CA THR A 150 31.51 -3.61 28.79
C THR A 150 31.31 -3.35 27.30
N ARG A 151 32.37 -3.52 26.50
CA ARG A 151 32.30 -3.37 25.05
C ARG A 151 31.41 -4.45 24.43
N GLN A 152 31.63 -5.71 24.80
CA GLN A 152 30.82 -6.83 24.34
C GLN A 152 29.33 -6.62 24.66
N ALA A 153 29.01 -6.14 25.86
CA ALA A 153 27.64 -5.85 26.23
C ALA A 153 26.99 -4.78 25.34
N ARG A 154 27.70 -3.69 25.01
CA ARG A 154 27.18 -2.65 24.12
C ARG A 154 26.96 -3.18 22.71
N ASP A 155 27.88 -3.98 22.19
CA ASP A 155 27.73 -4.59 20.86
C ASP A 155 26.49 -5.50 20.81
N LEU A 156 26.29 -6.33 21.84
CA LEU A 156 25.10 -7.18 21.98
C LEU A 156 23.80 -6.37 22.10
N ILE A 157 23.81 -5.25 22.85
CA ILE A 157 22.63 -4.38 22.97
C ILE A 157 22.27 -3.75 21.62
N ASN A 158 23.26 -3.24 20.90
CA ASN A 158 23.05 -2.64 19.59
C ASN A 158 22.51 -3.66 18.59
N GLU A 159 23.12 -4.84 18.54
CA GLU A 159 22.64 -5.94 17.70
C GLU A 159 21.20 -6.34 18.06
N ALA A 160 20.89 -6.48 19.36
CA ALA A 160 19.55 -6.84 19.79
C ALA A 160 18.50 -5.80 19.35
N TRP A 161 18.83 -4.50 19.42
CA TRP A 161 17.95 -3.45 18.94
C TRP A 161 17.74 -3.51 17.43
N GLU A 162 18.79 -3.73 16.64
CA GLU A 162 18.68 -3.91 15.18
C GLU A 162 17.79 -5.11 14.82
N LEU A 163 18.01 -6.25 15.47
CA LEU A 163 17.21 -7.46 15.28
C LEU A 163 15.73 -7.24 15.66
N ILE A 164 15.46 -6.45 16.70
CA ILE A 164 14.10 -6.09 17.08
C ILE A 164 13.43 -5.21 16.02
N CYS A 165 14.14 -4.21 15.48
CA CYS A 165 13.65 -3.35 14.41
C CYS A 165 13.30 -4.16 13.16
N ASN A 166 14.15 -5.13 12.78
CA ASN A 166 13.90 -6.01 11.64
C ASN A 166 12.61 -6.83 11.83
N LEU A 167 12.39 -7.39 13.04
CA LEU A 167 11.16 -8.12 13.35
C LEU A 167 9.92 -7.22 13.35
N GLU A 168 10.04 -5.96 13.77
CA GLU A 168 8.95 -4.99 13.67
C GLU A 168 8.59 -4.63 12.23
N GLN A 169 9.60 -4.47 11.38
CA GLN A 169 9.38 -4.25 9.96
C GLN A 169 8.67 -5.44 9.32
N TYR A 170 9.09 -6.67 9.65
CA TYR A 170 8.41 -7.89 9.21
C TYR A 170 6.96 -7.96 9.68
N ASP A 171 6.70 -7.72 10.96
CA ASP A 171 5.34 -7.66 11.53
C ASP A 171 4.47 -6.66 10.75
N ASN A 172 4.99 -5.46 10.48
CA ASN A 172 4.30 -4.41 9.74
C ASN A 172 4.01 -4.84 8.29
N ASN A 173 4.98 -5.41 7.59
CA ASN A 173 4.81 -5.89 6.21
C ASN A 173 3.74 -6.98 6.14
N LEU A 174 3.71 -7.89 7.12
CA LEU A 174 2.69 -8.94 7.18
C LEU A 174 1.30 -8.36 7.41
N GLN A 175 1.15 -7.45 8.37
CA GLN A 175 -0.12 -6.79 8.64
C GLN A 175 -0.64 -6.01 7.42
N GLN A 176 0.24 -5.30 6.72
CA GLN A 176 -0.11 -4.63 5.47
C GLN A 176 -0.54 -5.64 4.41
N HIS A 177 0.20 -6.73 4.22
CA HIS A 177 -0.12 -7.74 3.22
C HIS A 177 -1.51 -8.36 3.45
N LEU A 178 -1.82 -8.70 4.70
CA LEU A 178 -3.11 -9.25 5.08
C LEU A 178 -4.23 -8.23 4.91
N SER A 179 -3.97 -6.97 5.28
CA SER A 179 -4.92 -5.86 5.09
C SER A 179 -5.25 -5.68 3.61
N MET A 180 -4.24 -5.55 2.75
CA MET A 180 -4.42 -5.34 1.30
C MET A 180 -5.12 -6.53 0.65
N SER A 181 -4.77 -7.76 1.04
CA SER A 181 -5.40 -8.98 0.51
C SER A 181 -6.89 -9.08 0.88
N SER A 182 -7.27 -8.58 2.05
CA SER A 182 -8.67 -8.55 2.51
C SER A 182 -9.47 -7.38 1.92
N LEU A 183 -8.81 -6.24 1.68
CA LEU A 183 -9.45 -4.99 1.27
C LEU A 183 -9.69 -4.93 -0.24
N THR A 184 -8.71 -5.35 -1.05
CA THR A 184 -8.79 -5.36 -2.52
C THR A 184 -10.08 -5.99 -3.08
N PRO A 185 -10.50 -7.20 -2.67
CA PRO A 185 -11.74 -7.80 -3.19
C PRO A 185 -13.00 -7.01 -2.80
N ARG A 186 -13.00 -6.34 -1.64
CA ARG A 186 -14.13 -5.50 -1.20
C ARG A 186 -14.24 -4.25 -2.07
N LEU A 187 -13.10 -3.64 -2.42
CA LEU A 187 -13.06 -2.50 -3.32
C LEU A 187 -13.50 -2.87 -4.74
N LEU A 188 -13.07 -4.02 -5.24
CA LEU A 188 -13.56 -4.55 -6.52
C LEU A 188 -15.08 -4.73 -6.53
N LYS A 189 -15.68 -5.12 -5.39
CA LYS A 189 -17.13 -5.22 -5.26
C LYS A 189 -17.79 -3.84 -5.32
N LEU A 190 -17.26 -2.85 -4.61
CA LEU A 190 -17.77 -1.47 -4.65
C LEU A 190 -17.67 -0.87 -6.06
N ASP A 191 -16.54 -1.07 -6.73
CA ASP A 191 -16.31 -0.64 -8.10
C ASP A 191 -17.37 -1.20 -9.08
N ARG A 192 -17.69 -2.49 -8.96
CA ARG A 192 -18.78 -3.12 -9.73
C ARG A 192 -20.16 -2.57 -9.37
N THR A 193 -20.41 -2.28 -8.09
CA THR A 193 -21.67 -1.68 -7.65
C THR A 193 -21.87 -0.31 -8.29
N ILE A 194 -20.81 0.49 -8.45
CA ILE A 194 -20.88 1.75 -9.20
C ILE A 194 -21.24 1.48 -10.67
N ASP A 195 -20.59 0.52 -11.33
CA ASP A 195 -20.87 0.22 -12.74
C ASP A 195 -22.34 -0.19 -12.96
N VAL A 196 -22.89 -1.00 -12.06
CA VAL A 196 -24.30 -1.40 -12.08
C VAL A 196 -25.22 -0.20 -11.85
N PHE A 197 -24.88 0.70 -10.92
CA PHE A 197 -25.65 1.91 -10.68
C PHE A 197 -25.67 2.82 -11.92
N VAL A 198 -24.52 3.08 -12.53
CA VAL A 198 -24.39 3.92 -13.73
C VAL A 198 -25.19 3.33 -14.89
N PHE A 199 -25.16 2.01 -15.09
CA PHE A 199 -25.91 1.34 -16.16
C PHE A 199 -27.44 1.44 -16.00
N ASN A 200 -27.91 1.40 -14.76
CA ASN A 200 -29.35 1.40 -14.43
C ASN A 200 -29.92 2.81 -14.21
N CYS A 201 -29.07 3.83 -13.99
CA CYS A 201 -29.52 5.19 -13.80
C CYS A 201 -29.84 5.84 -15.16
N GLU A 202 -31.12 6.11 -15.43
CA GLU A 202 -31.58 6.68 -16.70
C GLU A 202 -30.93 8.05 -17.02
N LEU A 203 -30.60 8.84 -15.99
CA LEU A 203 -29.88 10.12 -16.12
C LEU A 203 -28.44 9.98 -16.63
N LEU A 204 -27.87 8.78 -16.52
CA LEU A 204 -26.50 8.45 -16.92
C LEU A 204 -26.46 7.53 -18.14
N ARG A 205 -27.62 7.14 -18.67
CA ARG A 205 -27.66 6.34 -19.89
C ARG A 205 -27.15 7.18 -21.06
N PRO A 206 -26.25 6.63 -21.88
CA PRO A 206 -25.90 7.24 -23.14
C PRO A 206 -27.18 7.42 -23.97
N SER A 207 -27.59 8.66 -24.27
CA SER A 207 -28.75 8.93 -25.14
C SER A 207 -28.51 8.34 -26.53
N ALA A 208 -29.56 8.14 -27.36
CA ALA A 208 -29.38 7.63 -28.73
C ALA A 208 -28.35 8.46 -29.55
N ASP A 209 -28.21 9.75 -29.25
CA ASP A 209 -27.21 10.65 -29.84
C ASP A 209 -25.77 10.30 -29.44
N SER A 210 -25.53 9.72 -28.27
CA SER A 210 -24.19 9.30 -27.82
C SER A 210 -23.67 8.06 -28.56
N GLN A 211 -24.56 7.19 -29.07
CA GLN A 211 -24.18 6.11 -29.97
C GLN A 211 -23.72 6.67 -31.33
N SER A 212 -24.36 7.75 -31.79
CA SER A 212 -23.88 8.48 -32.97
C SER A 212 -22.49 9.07 -32.73
N LEU A 213 -22.23 9.64 -31.55
CA LEU A 213 -20.90 10.15 -31.16
C LEU A 213 -19.86 9.03 -31.04
N GLN A 214 -20.18 7.86 -30.50
CA GLN A 214 -19.27 6.70 -30.52
C GLN A 214 -18.93 6.27 -31.94
N THR A 215 -19.89 6.35 -32.85
CA THR A 215 -19.69 6.04 -34.27
C THR A 215 -18.78 7.09 -34.93
N VAL A 216 -18.95 8.37 -34.57
CA VAL A 216 -18.07 9.48 -35.01
C VAL A 216 -16.67 9.34 -34.43
N PHE A 217 -16.52 9.04 -33.15
CA PHE A 217 -15.21 8.83 -32.51
C PHE A 217 -14.50 7.61 -33.07
N LYS A 218 -15.23 6.52 -33.34
CA LYS A 218 -14.69 5.34 -34.02
C LYS A 218 -14.22 5.69 -35.43
N SER A 219 -15.02 6.44 -36.18
CA SER A 219 -14.64 6.90 -37.53
C SER A 219 -13.44 7.85 -37.50
N LEU A 220 -13.35 8.71 -36.50
CA LEU A 220 -12.23 9.63 -36.29
C LEU A 220 -10.96 8.86 -35.90
N ALA A 221 -11.07 7.87 -35.02
CA ALA A 221 -9.97 6.99 -34.65
C ALA A 221 -9.50 6.14 -35.85
N ASP A 222 -10.43 5.59 -36.64
CA ASP A 222 -10.13 4.84 -37.86
C ASP A 222 -9.47 5.74 -38.94
N MET A 223 -9.81 7.04 -38.95
CA MET A 223 -9.15 8.03 -39.81
C MET A 223 -7.74 8.40 -39.31
N LEU A 224 -7.59 8.65 -38.00
CA LEU A 224 -6.31 8.99 -37.38
C LEU A 224 -5.32 7.82 -37.36
N THR A 225 -5.82 6.59 -37.37
CA THR A 225 -5.01 5.36 -37.45
C THR A 225 -4.75 4.89 -38.88
N GLY A 226 -5.23 5.61 -39.90
CA GLY A 226 -5.03 5.27 -41.31
C GLY A 226 -5.83 4.07 -41.81
N LYS A 227 -6.66 3.46 -40.95
CA LYS A 227 -7.46 2.26 -41.26
C LYS A 227 -8.48 2.49 -42.39
N LEU A 228 -9.00 3.71 -42.51
CA LEU A 228 -9.89 4.09 -43.62
C LEU A 228 -9.17 4.35 -44.96
N LEU A 229 -7.83 4.45 -44.94
CA LEU A 229 -7.00 4.67 -46.14
C LEU A 229 -6.43 3.37 -46.72
N GLY A 230 -6.81 2.21 -46.16
CA GLY A 230 -6.37 0.90 -46.65
C GLY A 230 -4.96 0.50 -46.19
N ASP A 231 -4.33 1.26 -45.31
CA ASP A 231 -3.09 0.83 -44.66
C ASP A 231 -3.44 -0.26 -43.63
N GLU A 232 -2.88 -1.45 -43.81
CA GLU A 232 -3.06 -2.56 -42.87
C GLU A 232 -2.75 -2.10 -41.44
N ALA A 233 -3.69 -2.35 -40.54
CA ALA A 233 -3.68 -1.87 -39.17
C ALA A 233 -2.40 -2.31 -38.43
N VAL A 234 -1.42 -1.40 -38.35
CA VAL A 234 -0.33 -1.55 -37.40
C VAL A 234 -0.89 -1.22 -36.02
N ALA A 235 -1.11 -2.30 -35.25
CA ALA A 235 -1.39 -2.39 -33.83
C ALA A 235 -2.83 -2.14 -33.36
N GLU A 236 -3.32 -3.11 -32.57
CA GLU A 236 -4.53 -3.01 -31.76
C GLU A 236 -4.58 -1.70 -30.96
N PRO A 237 -5.77 -1.10 -30.77
CA PRO A 237 -5.97 0.10 -29.93
C PRO A 237 -5.39 -0.07 -28.52
N SER A 238 -5.40 -1.29 -27.98
CA SER A 238 -4.81 -1.71 -26.70
C SER A 238 -3.31 -1.39 -26.57
N ASN A 239 -2.58 -1.34 -27.69
CA ASN A 239 -1.13 -1.17 -27.73
C ASN A 239 -0.67 0.29 -27.91
N VAL A 240 -1.58 1.22 -28.23
CA VAL A 240 -1.24 2.65 -28.37
C VAL A 240 -1.01 3.29 -27.00
N CYS A 241 -1.68 2.80 -25.96
CA CYS A 241 -1.56 3.32 -24.59
C CYS A 241 -0.39 2.71 -23.78
N THR A 242 0.25 1.64 -24.24
CA THR A 242 1.28 0.93 -23.46
C THR A 242 2.70 1.48 -23.65
N LYS A 243 2.94 2.30 -24.67
CA LYS A 243 4.18 3.04 -24.83
C LYS A 243 3.99 4.49 -24.38
N LYS A 244 4.22 4.77 -23.08
CA LYS A 244 4.43 6.14 -22.59
C LYS A 244 5.72 6.71 -23.20
N VAL A 245 5.65 7.13 -24.46
CA VAL A 245 6.67 7.97 -25.07
C VAL A 245 6.28 9.39 -24.72
N TYR A 246 7.01 10.01 -23.77
CA TYR A 246 6.95 11.45 -23.53
C TYR A 246 7.46 12.17 -24.78
N ARG A 247 6.59 12.41 -25.76
CA ARG A 247 6.85 13.35 -26.85
C ARG A 247 5.75 14.40 -26.83
N LYS A 248 6.16 15.67 -26.75
CA LYS A 248 5.27 16.82 -26.93
C LYS A 248 4.46 16.62 -28.21
N PRO A 249 3.12 16.72 -28.18
CA PRO A 249 2.34 16.65 -29.41
C PRO A 249 2.75 17.81 -30.31
N VAL A 250 3.18 17.49 -31.53
CA VAL A 250 3.43 18.46 -32.60
C VAL A 250 2.19 18.45 -33.48
N PHE A 251 1.41 19.51 -33.43
CA PHE A 251 0.26 19.69 -34.32
C PHE A 251 0.76 20.30 -35.64
N ILE A 252 0.58 19.57 -36.74
CA ILE A 252 0.85 20.06 -38.09
C ILE A 252 -0.48 20.42 -38.73
N PHE A 253 -0.77 21.71 -38.86
CA PHE A 253 -1.92 22.20 -39.63
C PHE A 253 -1.51 22.32 -41.10
N ARG A 254 -2.03 21.45 -41.98
CA ARG A 254 -1.95 21.66 -43.43
C ARG A 254 -3.11 22.55 -43.86
N ASN A 255 -2.80 23.75 -44.32
CA ASN A 255 -3.77 24.63 -44.96
C ASN A 255 -4.03 24.13 -46.39
N ILE A 256 -5.11 23.37 -46.57
CA ILE A 256 -5.58 22.97 -47.90
C ILE A 256 -6.24 24.20 -48.53
N LYS A 257 -5.50 24.92 -49.38
CA LYS A 257 -6.09 25.95 -50.23
C LYS A 257 -7.13 25.28 -51.14
N ASN A 258 -8.41 25.60 -50.92
CA ASN A 258 -9.51 25.18 -51.78
C ASN A 258 -9.21 25.61 -53.23
N LYS A 259 -9.10 24.64 -54.15
CA LYS A 259 -9.20 24.92 -55.59
C LYS A 259 -10.63 25.45 -55.86
N PRO A 260 -10.81 26.56 -56.59
CA PRO A 260 -12.14 26.98 -56.99
C PRO A 260 -12.74 25.95 -57.96
N LEU A 261 -14.04 25.65 -57.77
CA LEU A 261 -14.82 24.83 -58.70
C LEU A 261 -14.83 25.46 -60.11
N PRO A 262 -14.82 24.66 -61.19
CA PRO A 262 -15.00 25.19 -62.53
C PRO A 262 -16.45 25.67 -62.71
N SER A 263 -16.61 26.87 -63.24
CA SER A 263 -17.89 27.45 -63.62
C SER A 263 -18.56 26.65 -64.75
N PRO A 264 -19.90 26.54 -64.78
CA PRO A 264 -20.60 25.84 -65.84
C PRO A 264 -20.48 26.64 -67.15
N SER A 265 -20.03 25.96 -68.21
CA SER A 265 -20.06 26.46 -69.58
C SER A 265 -21.50 26.65 -70.06
N SER A 266 -21.74 27.79 -70.71
CA SER A 266 -22.97 28.16 -71.42
C SER A 266 -23.35 27.18 -72.52
#